data_AF-A0A850W6S4-F1
#
_entry.id   AF-A0A850W6S4-F1
#
_cell.length_a   1.000
_cell.length_b   1.000
_cell.length_c   1.000
_cell.angle_alpha   90.00
_cell.angle_beta   90.00
_cell.angle_gamma   90.00
#
_symmetry.space_group_name_H-M   'P 1'
#
loop_
_entity.id
_entity.type
_entity.pdbx_description
1 polymer ?
#
loop_
_entity_poly.entity_id
_entity_poly.type
_entity_poly.pdbx_seq_one_letter_code
_entity_poly.pdbx_strand_id
1 'polypeptide(L)'
;SGSALAANVCKKITGRLTSAIAKQEDVSVQLEALDIMADMLSRQGGLLVNFHPSILTCLLPQLTSPRLAVRKRTIIALGHLVMSCGNMVFVDLIEHLLTELSKNDSMSTTRTYIQCIAAISRQAGHRIGEYLEKIIPLVVKFCNVDDDELREYCIQAFESFVRR
;
A
#
# COMPACT_ATOMS: atom_id res chain seq x y z
N SER A 1 -30.41 -5.45 8.85
CA SER A 1 -30.01 -5.94 10.18
C SER A 1 -28.60 -6.56 10.22
N GLY A 2 -28.02 -7.07 9.12
CA GLY A 2 -26.63 -7.58 9.09
C GLY A 2 -25.51 -6.53 8.90
N SER A 3 -25.73 -5.49 8.07
CA SER A 3 -24.67 -4.51 7.75
C SER A 3 -24.29 -3.60 8.93
N ALA A 4 -25.25 -3.23 9.79
CA ALA A 4 -25.00 -2.42 10.97
C ALA A 4 -24.12 -3.15 12.01
N LEU A 5 -24.33 -4.46 12.18
CA LEU A 5 -23.49 -5.29 13.05
C LEU A 5 -22.08 -5.41 12.47
N ALA A 6 -21.96 -5.69 11.17
CA ALA A 6 -20.67 -5.76 10.49
C ALA A 6 -19.89 -4.43 10.59
N ALA A 7 -20.55 -3.29 10.41
CA ALA A 7 -19.94 -1.97 10.55
C ALA A 7 -19.44 -1.70 11.98
N ASN A 8 -20.21 -2.07 13.00
CA ASN A 8 -19.82 -1.92 14.41
C ASN A 8 -18.64 -2.82 14.78
N VAL A 9 -18.62 -4.06 14.28
CA VAL A 9 -17.52 -5.00 14.48
C VAL A 9 -16.25 -4.48 13.80
N CYS A 10 -16.35 -4.06 12.52
CA CYS A 10 -15.24 -3.49 11.77
C CYS A 10 -14.65 -2.29 12.50
N LYS A 11 -15.49 -1.33 12.92
CA LYS A 11 -15.09 -0.15 13.70
C LYS A 11 -14.32 -0.50 14.98
N LYS A 12 -14.79 -1.49 15.75
CA LYS A 12 -14.14 -1.88 17.01
C LYS A 12 -12.81 -2.59 16.78
N ILE A 13 -12.71 -3.39 15.72
CA ILE A 13 -11.51 -4.15 15.38
C ILE A 13 -10.44 -3.24 14.76
N THR A 14 -10.81 -2.32 13.87
CA THR A 14 -9.86 -1.44 13.16
C THR A 14 -8.92 -0.70 14.10
N GLY A 15 -9.42 -0.10 15.18
CA GLY A 15 -8.57 0.64 16.13
C GLY A 15 -7.56 -0.25 16.88
N ARG A 16 -7.91 -1.51 17.13
CA ARG A 16 -6.99 -2.48 17.74
C ARG A 16 -5.94 -2.93 16.74
N LEU A 17 -6.33 -3.17 15.50
CA LEU A 17 -5.41 -3.56 14.43
C LEU A 17 -4.42 -2.44 14.11
N THR A 18 -4.88 -1.19 13.98
CA THR A 18 -3.96 -0.05 13.75
C THR A 18 -2.96 0.09 14.89
N SER A 19 -3.39 -0.14 16.13
CA SER A 19 -2.48 -0.14 17.29
C SER A 19 -1.47 -1.31 17.23
N ALA A 20 -1.92 -2.52 16.89
CA ALA A 20 -1.05 -3.70 16.77
C ALA A 20 -0.01 -3.54 15.64
N ILE A 21 -0.42 -2.98 14.51
CA ILE A 21 0.46 -2.69 13.37
C ILE A 21 1.51 -1.63 13.75
N ALA A 22 1.11 -0.59 14.47
CA ALA A 22 1.99 0.53 14.82
C ALA A 22 3.01 0.23 15.93
N LYS A 23 2.66 -0.62 16.91
CA LYS A 23 3.52 -0.89 18.07
C LYS A 23 4.80 -1.66 17.73
N GLN A 24 4.76 -2.54 16.73
CA GLN A 24 5.91 -3.34 16.26
C GLN A 24 6.61 -4.19 17.35
N GLU A 25 5.99 -4.37 18.53
CA GLU A 25 6.58 -5.10 19.66
C GLU A 25 6.77 -6.59 19.35
N ASP A 26 5.78 -7.20 18.69
CA ASP A 26 5.79 -8.59 18.24
C ASP A 26 5.49 -8.64 16.74
N VAL A 27 6.48 -9.07 15.95
CA VAL A 27 6.36 -9.18 14.50
C VAL A 27 5.29 -10.20 14.11
N SER A 28 5.11 -11.28 14.86
CA SER A 28 4.07 -12.28 14.58
C SER A 28 2.68 -11.64 14.67
N VAL A 29 2.42 -10.92 15.77
CA VAL A 29 1.16 -10.19 15.97
C VAL A 29 0.97 -9.11 14.90
N GLN A 30 2.05 -8.42 14.53
CA GLN A 30 2.01 -7.40 13.48
C GLN A 30 1.61 -7.99 12.12
N LEU A 31 2.19 -9.12 11.73
CA LEU A 31 1.91 -9.78 10.46
C LEU A 31 0.45 -10.27 10.41
N GLU A 32 -0.04 -10.89 11.48
CA GLU A 32 -1.45 -11.29 11.59
C GLU A 32 -2.38 -10.07 11.54
N ALA A 33 -2.03 -8.97 12.22
CA ALA A 33 -2.82 -7.75 12.17
C ALA A 33 -2.89 -7.13 10.77
N LEU A 34 -1.78 -7.20 10.00
CA LEU A 34 -1.75 -6.77 8.60
C LEU A 34 -2.63 -7.66 7.71
N ASP A 35 -2.56 -8.99 7.90
CA ASP A 35 -3.38 -9.93 7.13
C ASP A 35 -4.88 -9.72 7.41
N ILE A 36 -5.27 -9.56 8.68
CA ILE A 36 -6.66 -9.25 9.06
C ILE A 36 -7.09 -7.89 8.47
N MET A 37 -6.23 -6.87 8.52
CA MET A 37 -6.53 -5.55 7.95
C MET A 37 -6.75 -5.64 6.43
N ALA A 38 -5.87 -6.33 5.70
CA ALA A 38 -5.99 -6.55 4.27
C ALA A 38 -7.32 -7.26 3.91
N ASP A 39 -7.66 -8.29 4.67
CA ASP A 39 -8.86 -9.10 4.49
C ASP A 39 -10.17 -8.33 4.82
N MET A 40 -10.12 -7.42 5.79
CA MET A 40 -11.21 -6.48 6.07
C MET A 40 -11.36 -5.44 4.96
N LEU A 41 -10.27 -4.87 4.46
CA LEU A 41 -10.29 -3.88 3.38
C LEU A 41 -10.83 -4.49 2.08
N SER A 42 -10.41 -5.71 1.74
CA SER A 42 -10.78 -6.38 0.49
C SER A 42 -12.28 -6.69 0.40
N ARG A 43 -12.91 -7.06 1.52
CA ARG A 43 -14.33 -7.47 1.54
C ARG A 43 -15.30 -6.42 2.10
N GLN A 44 -14.84 -5.56 3.00
CA GLN A 44 -15.67 -4.59 3.72
C GLN A 44 -15.11 -3.15 3.63
N GLY A 45 -14.22 -2.86 2.66
CA GLY A 45 -13.58 -1.55 2.52
C GLY A 45 -14.54 -0.35 2.55
N GLY A 46 -15.72 -0.48 1.93
CA GLY A 46 -16.75 0.57 1.94
C GLY A 46 -17.35 0.89 3.32
N LEU A 47 -17.30 -0.03 4.29
CA LEU A 47 -17.72 0.22 5.67
C LEU A 47 -16.65 0.95 6.49
N LEU A 48 -15.42 0.99 5.98
CA LEU A 48 -14.24 1.52 6.66
C LEU A 48 -13.85 2.93 6.20
N VAL A 49 -14.66 3.59 5.37
CA VAL A 49 -14.34 4.89 4.75
C VAL A 49 -13.86 5.95 5.76
N ASN A 50 -14.53 6.04 6.91
CA ASN A 50 -14.16 6.99 7.98
C ASN A 50 -12.83 6.64 8.67
N PHE A 51 -12.32 5.43 8.50
CA PHE A 51 -11.07 4.94 9.07
C PHE A 51 -9.93 4.91 8.07
N HIS A 52 -10.20 5.00 6.76
CA HIS A 52 -9.17 4.95 5.71
C HIS A 52 -8.00 5.91 5.94
N PRO A 53 -8.19 7.18 6.37
CA PRO A 53 -7.07 8.06 6.68
C PRO A 53 -6.17 7.51 7.80
N SER A 54 -6.77 7.00 8.88
CA SER A 54 -6.04 6.41 10.00
C SER A 54 -5.32 5.10 9.61
N ILE A 55 -5.98 4.28 8.78
CA ILE A 55 -5.39 3.06 8.23
C ILE A 55 -4.19 3.41 7.34
N LEU A 56 -4.31 4.42 6.47
CA LEU A 56 -3.19 4.86 5.63
C LEU A 56 -2.00 5.32 6.48
N THR A 57 -2.22 6.23 7.43
CA THR A 57 -1.18 6.72 8.35
C THR A 57 -0.49 5.60 9.11
N CYS A 58 -1.23 4.54 9.45
CA CYS A 58 -0.69 3.36 10.13
C CYS A 58 0.15 2.46 9.20
N LEU A 59 -0.26 2.30 7.93
CA LEU A 59 0.38 1.41 6.96
C LEU A 59 1.65 2.02 6.33
N LEU A 60 1.67 3.32 6.02
CA LEU A 60 2.80 3.94 5.31
C LEU A 60 4.17 3.69 5.97
N PRO A 61 4.35 3.86 7.30
CA PRO A 61 5.62 3.57 7.95
C PRO A 61 6.07 2.10 7.84
N GLN A 62 5.15 1.17 7.59
CA GLN A 62 5.46 -0.25 7.49
C GLN A 62 6.15 -0.63 6.18
N LEU A 63 6.09 0.24 5.16
CA LEU A 63 6.83 0.07 3.91
C LEU A 63 8.35 0.14 4.11
N THR A 64 8.83 0.70 5.22
CA THR A 64 10.26 0.76 5.54
C THR A 64 10.68 -0.21 6.64
N SER A 65 9.78 -1.08 7.12
CA SER A 65 10.06 -2.06 8.18
C SER A 65 11.33 -2.86 7.90
N PRO A 66 12.19 -3.17 8.88
CA PRO A 66 13.38 -4.02 8.64
C PRO A 66 13.01 -5.44 8.20
N ARG A 67 11.73 -5.85 8.30
CA ARG A 67 11.25 -7.18 7.93
C ARG A 67 10.53 -7.12 6.57
N LEU A 68 11.07 -7.79 5.55
CA LEU A 68 10.45 -7.86 4.22
C LEU A 68 9.02 -8.43 4.23
N ALA A 69 8.73 -9.38 5.14
CA ALA A 69 7.39 -9.94 5.29
C ALA A 69 6.34 -8.88 5.68
N VAL A 70 6.72 -7.93 6.54
CA VAL A 70 5.87 -6.80 6.95
C VAL A 70 5.61 -5.89 5.75
N ARG A 71 6.66 -5.54 4.99
CA ARG A 71 6.55 -4.72 3.78
C ARG A 71 5.60 -5.35 2.75
N LYS A 72 5.78 -6.64 2.45
CA LYS A 72 4.94 -7.38 1.50
C LYS A 72 3.46 -7.36 1.89
N ARG A 73 3.14 -7.63 3.16
CA ARG A 73 1.75 -7.59 3.66
C ARG A 73 1.16 -6.18 3.69
N THR A 74 1.99 -5.18 3.97
CA THR A 74 1.60 -3.76 3.89
C THR A 74 1.22 -3.36 2.47
N ILE A 75 2.00 -3.78 1.46
CA ILE A 75 1.68 -3.55 0.05
C ILE A 75 0.33 -4.16 -0.31
N ILE A 76 0.05 -5.39 0.15
CA ILE A 76 -1.25 -6.06 -0.07
C ILE A 76 -2.39 -5.24 0.57
N ALA A 77 -2.23 -4.81 1.82
CA ALA A 77 -3.25 -4.00 2.51
C ALA A 77 -3.50 -2.66 1.79
N LEU A 78 -2.44 -1.95 1.35
CA LEU A 78 -2.56 -0.72 0.57
C LEU A 78 -3.25 -0.95 -0.79
N GLY A 79 -2.92 -2.06 -1.46
CA GLY A 79 -3.59 -2.48 -2.69
C GLY A 79 -5.10 -2.68 -2.49
N HIS A 80 -5.53 -3.24 -1.36
CA HIS A 80 -6.96 -3.36 -1.04
C HIS A 80 -7.59 -2.03 -0.59
N LEU A 81 -6.83 -1.17 0.10
CA LEU A 81 -7.30 0.15 0.52
C LEU A 81 -7.74 0.99 -0.69
N VAL A 82 -6.92 1.03 -1.75
CA VAL A 82 -7.19 1.87 -2.94
C VAL A 82 -8.44 1.50 -3.73
N MET A 83 -8.98 0.28 -3.52
CA MET A 83 -10.22 -0.18 -4.15
C MET A 83 -11.46 0.54 -3.61
N SER A 84 -11.40 1.12 -2.40
CA SER A 84 -12.57 1.72 -1.74
C SER A 84 -12.30 3.09 -1.13
N CYS A 85 -11.05 3.55 -1.09
CA CYS A 85 -10.72 4.83 -0.49
C CYS A 85 -11.16 6.04 -1.34
N GLY A 86 -11.50 7.13 -0.65
CA GLY A 86 -11.80 8.41 -1.30
C GLY A 86 -10.58 9.03 -1.98
N ASN A 87 -10.79 10.13 -2.73
CA ASN A 87 -9.72 10.77 -3.48
C ASN A 87 -8.59 11.33 -2.62
N MET A 88 -8.90 11.95 -1.47
CA MET A 88 -7.86 12.49 -0.58
C MET A 88 -6.86 11.42 -0.14
N VAL A 89 -7.36 10.29 0.38
CA VAL A 89 -6.51 9.17 0.84
C VAL A 89 -5.67 8.59 -0.31
N PHE A 90 -6.24 8.53 -1.52
CA PHE A 90 -5.50 8.04 -2.69
C PHE A 90 -4.38 9.00 -3.11
N VAL A 91 -4.67 10.30 -3.16
CA VAL A 91 -3.68 11.35 -3.46
C VAL A 91 -2.55 11.30 -2.43
N ASP A 92 -2.87 11.30 -1.14
CA ASP A 92 -1.88 11.25 -0.05
C ASP A 92 -0.95 10.04 -0.18
N LEU A 93 -1.50 8.87 -0.54
CA LEU A 93 -0.70 7.66 -0.79
C LEU A 93 0.24 7.82 -1.98
N ILE A 94 -0.26 8.31 -3.12
CA ILE A 94 0.56 8.47 -4.33
C ILE A 94 1.65 9.52 -4.11
N GLU A 95 1.33 10.65 -3.49
CA GLU A 95 2.30 11.70 -3.17
C GLU A 95 3.40 11.20 -2.23
N HIS A 96 3.03 10.41 -1.21
CA HIS A 96 4.03 9.77 -0.34
C HIS A 96 4.96 8.85 -1.14
N LEU A 97 4.42 7.97 -1.99
CA LEU A 97 5.24 7.04 -2.79
C LEU A 97 6.17 7.77 -3.75
N LEU A 98 5.68 8.80 -4.44
CA LEU A 98 6.49 9.61 -5.35
C LEU A 98 7.60 10.36 -4.61
N THR A 99 7.30 10.91 -3.43
CA THR A 99 8.27 11.62 -2.59
C THR A 99 9.37 10.68 -2.13
N GLU A 100 9.04 9.51 -1.59
CA GLU A 100 10.02 8.55 -1.08
C GLU A 100 10.86 7.91 -2.21
N LEU A 101 10.25 7.62 -3.36
CA LEU A 101 11.02 7.18 -4.53
C LEU A 101 11.98 8.24 -5.04
N SER A 102 11.61 9.52 -4.97
CA SER A 102 12.47 10.62 -5.40
C SER A 102 13.68 10.81 -4.47
N LYS A 103 13.51 10.57 -3.17
CA LYS A 103 14.62 10.58 -2.19
C LYS A 103 15.66 9.50 -2.48
N ASN A 104 15.19 8.29 -2.83
CA ASN A 104 16.04 7.15 -3.16
C ASN A 104 17.05 6.80 -2.04
N ASP A 105 16.62 6.83 -0.78
CA ASP A 105 17.48 6.68 0.40
C ASP A 105 18.18 5.30 0.48
N SER A 106 17.52 4.23 0.00
CA SER A 106 18.12 2.90 -0.03
C SER A 106 17.54 2.04 -1.15
N MET A 107 18.36 1.19 -1.79
CA MET A 107 17.89 0.27 -2.82
C MET A 107 16.79 -0.68 -2.32
N SER A 108 16.89 -1.14 -1.07
CA SER A 108 15.87 -2.00 -0.46
C SER A 108 14.50 -1.32 -0.35
N THR A 109 14.45 -0.07 0.09
CA THR A 109 13.19 0.70 0.17
C THR A 109 12.69 1.10 -1.21
N THR A 110 13.58 1.51 -2.12
CA THR A 110 13.23 1.79 -3.52
C THR A 110 12.53 0.60 -4.18
N ARG A 111 13.08 -0.62 -4.07
CA ARG A 111 12.42 -1.84 -4.55
C ARG A 111 11.01 -2.00 -3.97
N THR A 112 10.86 -1.76 -2.66
CA THR A 112 9.56 -1.87 -1.97
C THR A 112 8.54 -0.88 -2.53
N TYR A 113 8.93 0.38 -2.75
CA TYR A 113 8.03 1.40 -3.27
C TYR A 113 7.63 1.15 -4.72
N ILE A 114 8.54 0.66 -5.57
CA ILE A 114 8.22 0.23 -6.94
C ILE A 114 7.19 -0.90 -6.92
N GLN A 115 7.37 -1.91 -6.07
CA GLN A 115 6.40 -2.98 -5.89
C GLN A 115 5.04 -2.47 -5.39
N CYS A 116 5.04 -1.47 -4.50
CA CYS A 116 3.82 -0.85 -4.00
C CYS A 116 3.05 -0.12 -5.11
N ILE A 117 3.74 0.67 -5.93
CA ILE A 117 3.15 1.31 -7.12
C ILE A 117 2.54 0.26 -8.07
N ALA A 118 3.27 -0.82 -8.33
CA ALA A 118 2.78 -1.90 -9.19
C ALA A 118 1.49 -2.53 -8.63
N ALA A 119 1.45 -2.79 -7.32
CA ALA A 119 0.27 -3.34 -6.65
C ALA A 119 -0.94 -2.39 -6.70
N ILE A 120 -0.73 -1.09 -6.47
CA ILE A 120 -1.78 -0.08 -6.57
C ILE A 120 -2.32 0.01 -8.00
N SER A 121 -1.44 -0.02 -9.01
CA SER A 121 -1.85 0.02 -10.41
C SER A 121 -2.76 -1.15 -10.78
N ARG A 122 -2.44 -2.37 -10.32
CA ARG A 122 -3.29 -3.55 -10.57
C ARG A 122 -4.69 -3.42 -9.98
N GLN A 123 -4.83 -2.74 -8.85
CA GLN A 123 -6.10 -2.63 -8.13
C GLN A 123 -6.90 -1.36 -8.50
N ALA A 124 -6.21 -0.29 -8.90
CA ALA A 124 -6.80 1.03 -9.12
C ALA A 124 -6.24 1.72 -10.38
N GLY A 125 -6.04 0.95 -11.46
CA GLY A 125 -5.46 1.43 -12.72
C GLY A 125 -6.18 2.66 -13.31
N HIS A 126 -7.51 2.72 -13.18
CA HIS A 126 -8.29 3.87 -13.64
C HIS A 126 -7.95 5.18 -12.91
N ARG A 127 -7.49 5.11 -11.65
CA ARG A 127 -7.12 6.28 -10.82
C ARG A 127 -5.65 6.63 -10.99
N ILE A 128 -4.77 5.62 -11.07
CA ILE A 128 -3.33 5.85 -11.20
C ILE A 128 -2.97 6.49 -12.54
N GLY A 129 -3.83 6.36 -13.56
CA GLY A 129 -3.66 6.94 -14.88
C GLY A 129 -3.29 8.43 -14.88
N GLU A 130 -3.91 9.20 -13.98
CA GLU A 130 -3.67 10.65 -13.83
C GLU A 130 -2.25 10.99 -13.32
N TYR A 131 -1.54 10.01 -12.76
CA TYR A 131 -0.22 10.17 -12.15
C TYR A 131 0.90 9.53 -12.98
N LEU A 132 0.56 8.82 -14.07
CA LEU A 132 1.53 8.08 -14.87
C LEU A 132 2.61 8.97 -15.48
N GLU A 133 2.29 10.22 -15.83
CA GLU A 133 3.26 11.20 -16.34
C GLU A 133 4.40 11.46 -15.34
N LYS A 134 4.12 11.38 -14.03
CA LYS A 134 5.12 11.52 -12.96
C LYS A 134 5.77 10.18 -12.61
N ILE A 135 4.99 9.09 -12.60
CA ILE A 135 5.46 7.76 -12.19
C ILE A 135 6.43 7.17 -13.22
N ILE A 136 6.08 7.20 -14.50
CA ILE A 136 6.84 6.51 -15.55
C ILE A 136 8.30 6.98 -15.61
N PRO A 137 8.62 8.29 -15.63
CA PRO A 137 10.01 8.75 -15.65
C PRO A 137 10.84 8.27 -14.44
N LEU A 138 10.23 8.20 -13.25
CA LEU A 138 10.89 7.68 -12.05
C LEU A 138 11.21 6.19 -12.20
N VAL A 139 10.24 5.39 -12.66
CA VAL A 139 10.46 3.94 -12.86
C VAL A 139 11.52 3.69 -13.95
N VAL A 140 11.51 4.47 -15.06
CA VAL A 140 12.52 4.37 -16.12
C VAL A 140 13.92 4.65 -15.58
N LYS A 141 14.07 5.66 -14.72
CA LYS A 141 15.36 5.96 -14.07
C LYS A 141 15.90 4.75 -13.31
N PHE A 142 15.04 4.01 -12.62
CA PHE A 142 15.44 2.83 -11.84
C PHE A 142 15.75 1.59 -12.69
N CYS A 143 15.24 1.48 -13.92
CA CYS A 143 15.64 0.41 -14.85
C CYS A 143 17.13 0.45 -15.23
N ASN A 144 17.75 1.63 -15.16
CA ASN A 144 19.16 1.83 -15.52
C ASN A 144 20.12 1.57 -14.34
N VAL A 145 19.61 1.26 -13.16
CA VAL A 145 20.43 0.87 -12.01
C VAL A 145 20.96 -0.55 -12.23
N ASP A 146 22.22 -0.77 -11.86
CA ASP A 146 22.88 -2.08 -11.94
C ASP A 146 22.41 -3.00 -10.80
N ASP A 147 21.12 -3.33 -10.85
CA ASP A 147 20.42 -4.17 -9.88
C ASP A 147 19.32 -4.97 -10.57
N ASP A 148 19.55 -6.26 -10.77
CA ASP A 148 18.63 -7.13 -11.53
C ASP A 148 17.26 -7.24 -10.85
N GLU A 149 17.22 -7.30 -9.52
CA GLU A 149 15.97 -7.40 -8.77
C GLU A 149 15.11 -6.14 -8.91
N LEU A 150 15.71 -4.95 -8.80
CA LEU A 150 15.01 -3.69 -9.02
C LEU A 150 14.52 -3.55 -10.46
N ARG A 151 15.34 -3.97 -11.43
CA ARG A 151 14.97 -3.93 -12.86
C ARG A 151 13.75 -4.81 -13.14
N GLU A 152 13.73 -6.02 -12.59
CA GLU A 152 12.58 -6.91 -12.66
C GLU A 152 11.32 -6.26 -12.05
N TYR A 153 11.43 -5.64 -10.87
CA TYR A 153 10.29 -4.94 -10.28
C TYR A 153 9.82 -3.73 -11.11
N CYS A 154 10.73 -3.02 -11.77
CA CYS A 154 10.36 -1.93 -12.68
C CYS A 154 9.59 -2.44 -13.89
N ILE A 155 10.00 -3.58 -14.47
CA ILE A 155 9.30 -4.23 -15.58
C ILE A 155 7.89 -4.66 -15.14
N GLN A 156 7.76 -5.27 -13.96
CA GLN A 156 6.45 -5.66 -13.40
C GLN A 156 5.56 -4.44 -13.13
N ALA A 157 6.14 -3.31 -12.73
CA ALA A 157 5.42 -2.05 -12.57
C ALA A 157 4.91 -1.54 -13.93
N PHE A 158 5.75 -1.51 -14.97
CA PHE A 158 5.30 -1.13 -16.31
C PHE A 158 4.19 -2.03 -16.83
N GLU A 159 4.32 -3.35 -16.68
CA GLU A 159 3.27 -4.28 -17.07
C GLU A 159 1.94 -3.95 -16.37
N SER A 160 2.00 -3.60 -15.08
CA SER A 160 0.80 -3.22 -14.32
C SER A 160 0.16 -1.91 -14.78
N PHE A 161 0.88 -1.02 -15.47
CA PHE A 161 0.34 0.23 -16.01
C PHE A 161 -0.45 0.02 -17.30
N VAL A 162 -0.18 -1.08 -18.02
CA VAL A 162 -0.81 -1.39 -19.31
C VAL A 162 -1.99 -2.34 -19.16
N ARG A 163 -1.98 -3.22 -18.15
CA ARG A 163 -3.10 -4.10 -17.83
C ARG A 163 -4.26 -3.27 -17.25
N ARG A 164 -5.24 -2.97 -18.11
CA ARG A 164 -6.52 -2.33 -17.78
C ARG A 164 -7.61 -3.37 -17.56
#